data_AF-A0AAF0IC23-F1
#
_entry.id   AF-A0AAF0IC23-F1
#
_cell.length_a   1.000
_cell.length_b   1.000
_cell.length_c   1.000
_cell.angle_alpha   90.00
_cell.angle_beta   90.00
_cell.angle_gamma   90.00
#
_symmetry.space_group_name_H-M   'P 1'
#
loop_
_entity.id
_entity.type
_entity.pdbx_description
1 polymer ?
#
loop_
_entity_poly.entity_id
_entity_poly.type
_entity_poly.pdbx_seq_one_letter_code
_entity_poly.pdbx_strand_id
1 'polypeptide(L)'
;MKFLKIESELNNKPVNLDNEKLVDELFEVEDFLILLSKNLLNNISPEMAMKLAVKQFNGCLKPILQKTIEKIYTSNICLKDAVEEIISFLHNPQSKQLLHYLMGIIDYDAKRRAQTVIKTLYRLKENQQLYYKRKRILKAQEFKIKFLVNIMSIVLGMICSLSPWFSIASILLELGNIMNPFNIQIKLQPAPYVLITFLFISIFNAYILYSSVKIDNKTIFTLIAPLLFLTAYISGNILLSAIL
;
A
#
# COMPACT_ATOMS: atom_id res chain seq x y z
N MET A 1 -14.74 30.78 9.50
CA MET A 1 -15.46 29.49 9.63
C MET A 1 -15.35 28.59 8.40
N LYS A 2 -15.56 29.09 7.15
CA LYS A 2 -15.34 28.31 5.91
C LYS A 2 -13.92 27.73 5.76
N PHE A 3 -12.88 28.49 6.11
CA PHE A 3 -11.48 28.08 5.94
C PHE A 3 -11.02 26.91 6.83
N LEU A 4 -11.45 26.88 8.10
CA LEU A 4 -11.17 25.77 9.03
C LEU A 4 -11.85 24.46 8.58
N LYS A 5 -13.03 24.57 7.96
CA LYS A 5 -13.77 23.41 7.43
C LYS A 5 -13.02 22.78 6.25
N ILE A 6 -12.51 23.59 5.34
CA ILE A 6 -11.73 23.09 4.20
C ILE A 6 -10.38 22.50 4.68
N GLU A 7 -9.77 23.06 5.75
CA GLU A 7 -8.48 22.56 6.28
C GLU A 7 -8.64 21.17 6.92
N SER A 8 -9.81 20.94 7.54
CA SER A 8 -10.21 19.60 8.01
C SER A 8 -10.54 18.65 6.86
N GLU A 9 -11.08 19.13 5.73
CA GLU A 9 -11.43 18.30 4.58
C GLU A 9 -10.19 17.84 3.78
N LEU A 10 -9.16 18.68 3.67
CA LEU A 10 -7.88 18.32 3.05
C LEU A 10 -7.05 17.36 3.90
N ASN A 11 -7.08 17.52 5.23
CA ASN A 11 -6.36 16.60 6.11
C ASN A 11 -7.00 15.21 6.19
N ASN A 12 -8.31 15.08 5.94
CA ASN A 12 -9.05 13.84 6.16
C ASN A 12 -9.38 13.06 4.88
N LYS A 13 -9.24 13.66 3.68
CA LYS A 13 -9.43 12.91 2.44
C LYS A 13 -8.14 12.18 2.04
N PRO A 14 -8.13 10.85 1.95
CA PRO A 14 -6.98 10.14 1.40
C PRO A 14 -6.73 10.65 -0.02
N VAL A 15 -5.49 11.06 -0.29
CA VAL A 15 -5.03 11.35 -1.65
C VAL A 15 -5.31 10.10 -2.49
N ASN A 16 -6.06 10.25 -3.58
CA ASN A 16 -6.29 9.16 -4.52
C ASN A 16 -4.99 8.96 -5.31
N LEU A 17 -4.12 8.14 -4.74
CA LEU A 17 -2.74 7.91 -5.18
C LEU A 17 -2.64 6.84 -6.29
N ASP A 18 -3.78 6.37 -6.81
CA ASP A 18 -3.80 5.26 -7.77
C ASP A 18 -3.59 5.71 -9.22
N ASN A 19 -3.73 7.01 -9.50
CA ASN A 19 -3.49 7.61 -10.82
C ASN A 19 -2.20 8.44 -10.83
N GLU A 20 -1.11 7.85 -11.33
CA GLU A 20 0.25 8.43 -11.34
C GLU A 20 0.29 9.87 -11.91
N LYS A 21 -0.42 10.11 -13.03
CA LYS A 21 -0.51 11.46 -13.64
C LYS A 21 -1.17 12.52 -12.76
N LEU A 22 -2.17 12.13 -11.95
CA LEU A 22 -2.85 13.07 -11.04
C LEU A 22 -1.98 13.36 -9.82
N VAL A 23 -1.15 12.40 -9.42
CA VAL A 23 -0.19 12.53 -8.32
C VAL A 23 0.96 13.45 -8.72
N ASP A 24 1.48 13.32 -9.95
CA ASP A 24 2.50 14.21 -10.48
C ASP A 24 2.00 15.66 -10.58
N GLU A 25 0.77 15.87 -11.08
CA GLU A 25 0.13 17.20 -11.11
C GLU A 25 0.01 17.80 -9.69
N LEU A 26 -0.32 16.99 -8.69
CA LEU A 26 -0.42 17.43 -7.30
C LEU A 26 0.94 17.88 -6.76
N PHE A 27 2.00 17.10 -6.98
CA PHE A 27 3.34 17.44 -6.53
C PHE A 27 3.86 18.71 -7.21
N GLU A 28 3.62 18.85 -8.51
CA GLU A 28 3.97 20.06 -9.25
C GLU A 28 3.28 21.31 -8.68
N VAL A 29 2.00 21.20 -8.35
CA VAL A 29 1.25 22.30 -7.71
C VAL A 29 1.78 22.58 -6.29
N GLU A 30 2.03 21.55 -5.48
CA GLU A 30 2.61 21.72 -4.14
C GLU A 30 3.96 22.46 -4.19
N ASP A 31 4.85 22.07 -5.10
CA ASP A 31 6.17 22.70 -5.25
C ASP A 31 6.07 24.15 -5.71
N PHE A 32 5.20 24.43 -6.69
CA PHE A 32 4.90 25.80 -7.10
C PHE A 32 4.39 26.65 -5.94
N LEU A 33 3.48 26.11 -5.13
CA LEU A 33 2.90 26.81 -3.98
C LEU A 33 3.94 27.08 -2.88
N ILE A 34 4.90 26.17 -2.68
CA ILE A 34 6.02 26.38 -1.75
C ILE A 34 6.90 27.54 -2.24
N LEU A 35 7.25 27.58 -3.51
CA LEU A 35 8.06 28.66 -4.10
C LEU A 35 7.37 30.01 -4.00
N LEU A 36 6.08 30.06 -4.33
CA LEU A 36 5.27 31.27 -4.22
C LEU A 36 5.16 31.75 -2.77
N SER A 37 4.88 30.84 -1.84
CA SER A 37 4.76 31.19 -0.42
C SER A 37 6.09 31.68 0.17
N LYS A 38 7.23 31.11 -0.23
CA LYS A 38 8.56 31.61 0.16
C LYS A 38 8.80 33.04 -0.33
N ASN A 39 8.44 33.35 -1.57
CA ASN A 39 8.59 34.70 -2.12
C ASN A 39 7.69 35.71 -1.40
N LEU A 40 6.45 35.32 -1.05
CA LEU A 40 5.54 36.16 -0.27
C LEU A 40 6.03 36.43 1.16
N LEU A 41 6.70 35.48 1.80
CA LEU A 41 7.30 35.68 3.12
C LEU A 41 8.43 36.72 3.10
N ASN A 42 9.11 36.89 1.97
CA ASN A 42 10.16 37.88 1.75
C ASN A 42 9.63 39.30 1.47
N ASN A 43 8.35 39.57 1.79
CA ASN A 43 7.66 40.84 1.54
C ASN A 43 7.64 41.28 0.06
N ILE A 44 7.70 40.31 -0.87
CA ILE A 44 7.55 40.59 -2.30
C ILE A 44 6.05 40.74 -2.62
N SER A 45 5.70 41.67 -3.52
CA SER A 45 4.31 41.82 -3.96
C SER A 45 3.78 40.51 -4.58
N PRO A 46 2.48 40.18 -4.43
CA PRO A 46 1.92 38.92 -4.92
C PRO A 46 2.18 38.65 -6.40
N GLU A 47 2.08 39.68 -7.23
CA GLU A 47 2.35 39.63 -8.67
C GLU A 47 3.81 39.25 -8.94
N MET A 48 4.76 39.95 -8.31
CA MET A 48 6.18 39.69 -8.49
C MET A 48 6.59 38.34 -7.88
N ALA A 49 5.96 37.94 -6.77
CA ALA A 49 6.17 36.64 -6.14
C ALA A 49 5.71 35.50 -7.06
N MET A 50 4.58 35.65 -7.76
CA MET A 50 4.11 34.70 -8.79
C MET A 50 5.08 34.63 -9.96
N LYS A 51 5.54 35.76 -10.47
CA LYS A 51 6.52 35.82 -11.56
C LYS A 51 7.82 35.11 -11.20
N LEU A 52 8.33 35.33 -9.99
CA LEU A 52 9.54 34.69 -9.49
C LEU A 52 9.34 33.18 -9.26
N ALA A 53 8.18 32.79 -8.72
CA ALA A 53 7.86 31.38 -8.50
C ALA A 53 7.82 30.60 -9.82
N VAL A 54 7.23 31.14 -10.88
CA VAL A 54 7.19 30.48 -12.20
C VAL A 54 8.56 30.42 -12.87
N LYS A 55 9.41 31.44 -12.68
CA LYS A 55 10.80 31.39 -13.16
C LYS A 55 11.59 30.26 -12.50
N GLN A 56 11.39 30.05 -11.20
CA GLN A 56 12.09 29.02 -10.41
C GLN A 56 11.47 27.62 -10.56
N PHE A 57 10.20 27.54 -10.95
CA PHE A 57 9.50 26.28 -11.12
C PHE A 57 9.96 25.54 -12.38
N ASN A 58 10.18 24.23 -12.25
CA ASN A 58 10.50 23.33 -13.35
C ASN A 58 9.51 22.16 -13.31
N GLY A 59 8.54 22.17 -14.22
CA GLY A 59 7.49 21.15 -14.30
C GLY A 59 6.64 21.31 -15.56
N CYS A 60 5.77 20.35 -15.81
CA CYS A 60 4.88 20.31 -16.97
C CYS A 60 3.86 21.45 -16.97
N LEU A 61 3.52 21.98 -15.79
CA LEU A 61 2.64 23.14 -15.63
C LEU A 61 3.32 24.49 -15.95
N LYS A 62 4.65 24.54 -16.06
CA LYS A 62 5.42 25.78 -16.31
C LYS A 62 4.94 26.59 -17.53
N PRO A 63 4.74 26.01 -18.74
CA PRO A 63 4.28 26.78 -19.89
C PRO A 63 2.89 27.38 -19.69
N ILE A 64 1.99 26.67 -19.02
CA ILE A 64 0.64 27.17 -18.70
C ILE A 64 0.74 28.32 -17.70
N LEU A 65 1.49 28.12 -16.61
CA LEU A 65 1.71 29.12 -15.57
C LEU A 65 2.37 30.39 -16.14
N GLN A 66 3.37 30.24 -17.02
CA GLN A 66 4.07 31.37 -17.64
C GLN A 66 3.14 32.16 -18.55
N LYS A 67 2.37 31.49 -19.41
CA LYS A 67 1.40 32.14 -20.29
C LYS A 67 0.36 32.92 -19.50
N THR A 68 -0.16 32.35 -18.43
CA THR A 68 -1.19 33.02 -17.61
C THR A 68 -0.63 34.19 -16.83
N ILE A 69 0.59 34.11 -16.31
CA ILE A 69 1.23 35.24 -15.62
C ILE A 69 1.61 36.36 -16.59
N GLU A 70 2.08 36.04 -17.80
CA GLU A 70 2.37 37.07 -18.80
C GLU A 70 1.14 37.92 -19.10
N LYS A 71 -0.06 37.31 -19.19
CA LYS A 71 -1.32 38.03 -19.38
C LYS A 71 -1.66 39.01 -18.25
N ILE A 72 -1.24 38.74 -17.02
CA ILE A 72 -1.44 39.67 -15.88
C ILE A 72 -0.72 40.99 -16.18
N TYR A 73 0.50 40.91 -16.70
CA TYR A 73 1.32 42.08 -17.00
C TYR A 73 1.01 42.74 -18.35
N THR A 74 0.62 41.97 -19.37
CA THR A 74 0.36 42.52 -20.72
C THR A 74 -1.07 42.97 -20.92
N SER A 75 -2.03 42.33 -20.25
CA SER A 75 -3.47 42.48 -20.52
C SER A 75 -4.25 43.01 -19.31
N ASN A 76 -3.56 43.40 -18.23
CA ASN A 76 -4.13 44.00 -17.02
C ASN A 76 -5.24 43.15 -16.37
N ILE A 77 -5.12 41.82 -16.48
CA ILE A 77 -6.06 40.86 -15.87
C ILE A 77 -5.85 40.83 -14.36
N CYS A 78 -6.94 40.77 -13.60
CA CYS A 78 -6.87 40.65 -12.15
C CYS A 78 -6.19 39.33 -11.75
N LEU A 79 -5.38 39.38 -10.69
CA LEU A 79 -4.68 38.21 -10.14
C LEU A 79 -5.63 37.04 -9.84
N LYS A 80 -6.88 37.34 -9.44
CA LYS A 80 -7.92 36.33 -9.15
C LYS A 80 -8.33 35.58 -10.41
N ASP A 81 -8.61 36.30 -11.49
CA ASP A 81 -9.07 35.73 -12.76
C ASP A 81 -7.95 34.87 -13.39
N ALA A 82 -6.70 35.31 -13.25
CA ALA A 82 -5.54 34.54 -13.69
C ALA A 82 -5.38 33.20 -12.91
N VAL A 83 -5.66 33.20 -11.61
CA VAL A 83 -5.64 31.96 -10.81
C VAL A 83 -6.83 31.06 -11.19
N GLU A 84 -8.01 31.61 -11.46
CA GLU A 84 -9.16 30.84 -11.96
C GLU A 84 -8.85 30.17 -13.30
N GLU A 85 -8.18 30.88 -14.20
CA GLU A 85 -7.74 30.32 -15.48
C GLU A 85 -6.81 29.12 -15.25
N ILE A 86 -5.85 29.21 -14.32
CA ILE A 86 -4.97 28.07 -13.98
C ILE A 86 -5.77 26.90 -13.38
N ILE A 87 -6.75 27.18 -12.49
CA ILE A 87 -7.61 26.15 -11.90
C ILE A 87 -8.41 25.38 -12.96
N SER A 88 -8.82 26.07 -14.02
CA SER A 88 -9.57 25.45 -15.12
C SER A 88 -8.76 24.40 -15.89
N PHE A 89 -7.43 24.54 -15.93
CA PHE A 89 -6.52 23.60 -16.61
C PHE A 89 -6.10 22.40 -15.76
N LEU A 90 -6.31 22.45 -14.44
CA LEU A 90 -5.99 21.34 -13.54
C LEU A 90 -7.01 20.21 -13.69
N HIS A 91 -6.57 18.96 -13.60
CA HIS A 91 -7.46 17.79 -13.62
C HIS A 91 -7.71 17.27 -12.21
N ASN A 92 -6.71 17.37 -11.33
CA ASN A 92 -6.81 16.84 -9.98
C ASN A 92 -7.65 17.77 -9.07
N PRO A 93 -8.75 17.30 -8.45
CA PRO A 93 -9.59 18.10 -7.58
C PRO A 93 -8.84 18.63 -6.33
N GLN A 94 -7.84 17.90 -5.84
CA GLN A 94 -7.02 18.34 -4.71
C GLN A 94 -6.08 19.48 -5.11
N SER A 95 -5.49 19.42 -6.31
CA SER A 95 -4.70 20.51 -6.89
C SER A 95 -5.53 21.77 -7.06
N LYS A 96 -6.78 21.64 -7.53
CA LYS A 96 -7.74 22.77 -7.60
C LYS A 96 -8.03 23.38 -6.24
N GLN A 97 -8.27 22.53 -5.24
CA GLN A 97 -8.53 22.99 -3.86
C GLN A 97 -7.32 23.73 -3.29
N LEU A 98 -6.11 23.20 -3.45
CA LEU A 98 -4.87 23.85 -3.01
C LEU A 98 -4.65 25.21 -3.68
N LEU A 99 -4.95 25.34 -4.97
CA LEU A 99 -4.87 26.64 -5.66
C LEU A 99 -5.99 27.60 -5.21
N HIS A 100 -7.19 27.12 -4.89
CA HIS A 100 -8.25 27.95 -4.32
C HIS A 100 -7.86 28.52 -2.94
N TYR A 101 -7.11 27.79 -2.13
CA TYR A 101 -6.54 28.34 -0.89
C TYR A 101 -5.65 29.55 -1.15
N LEU A 102 -4.95 29.56 -2.29
CA LEU A 102 -4.09 30.64 -2.68
C LEU A 102 -4.85 31.91 -3.06
N MET A 103 -6.07 31.81 -3.61
CA MET A 103 -6.92 33.01 -3.79
C MET A 103 -7.15 33.73 -2.46
N GLY A 104 -7.21 32.97 -1.37
CA GLY A 104 -7.21 33.52 -0.03
C GLY A 104 -5.96 34.36 0.25
N ILE A 105 -4.76 33.95 -0.15
CA ILE A 105 -3.51 34.69 0.14
C ILE A 105 -3.54 36.13 -0.41
N ILE A 106 -4.25 36.35 -1.52
CA ILE A 106 -4.29 37.63 -2.24
C ILE A 106 -5.09 38.69 -1.47
N ASP A 107 -6.07 38.27 -0.65
CA ASP A 107 -6.94 39.18 0.10
C ASP A 107 -6.42 39.37 1.53
N TYR A 108 -6.01 40.60 1.89
CA TYR A 108 -5.60 41.09 3.22
C TYR A 108 -4.80 40.09 4.10
N ASP A 109 -3.49 40.38 4.21
CA ASP A 109 -2.46 39.69 5.02
C ASP A 109 -1.79 38.46 4.35
N ALA A 110 -1.19 38.71 3.18
CA ALA A 110 -0.47 37.71 2.38
C ALA A 110 0.61 36.95 3.17
N LYS A 111 1.30 37.62 4.10
CA LYS A 111 2.37 37.01 4.90
C LYS A 111 1.84 35.97 5.86
N ARG A 112 0.78 36.30 6.61
CA ARG A 112 0.15 35.36 7.55
C ARG A 112 -0.47 34.17 6.83
N ARG A 113 -1.10 34.40 5.67
CA ARG A 113 -1.69 33.33 4.85
C ARG A 113 -0.64 32.45 4.18
N ALA A 114 0.48 33.01 3.72
CA ALA A 114 1.62 32.24 3.20
C ALA A 114 2.20 31.29 4.28
N GLN A 115 2.31 31.75 5.54
CA GLN A 115 2.73 30.88 6.65
C GLN A 115 1.76 29.71 6.87
N THR A 116 0.45 29.96 6.80
CA THR A 116 -0.56 28.91 6.94
C THR A 116 -0.48 27.90 5.80
N VAL A 117 -0.40 28.36 4.55
CA VAL A 117 -0.30 27.47 3.38
C VAL A 117 0.97 26.61 3.44
N ILE A 118 2.11 27.18 3.81
CA ILE A 118 3.34 26.40 4.01
C ILE A 118 3.13 25.31 5.07
N LYS A 119 2.53 25.64 6.22
CA LYS A 119 2.24 24.66 7.28
C LYS A 119 1.31 23.55 6.79
N THR A 120 0.26 23.90 6.04
CA THR A 120 -0.68 22.92 5.48
C THR A 120 0.00 22.00 4.45
N LEU A 121 0.82 22.55 3.56
CA LEU A 121 1.59 21.78 2.58
C LEU A 121 2.58 20.83 3.26
N TYR A 122 3.30 21.28 4.29
CA TYR A 122 4.19 20.40 5.05
C TYR A 122 3.44 19.25 5.73
N ARG A 123 2.27 19.53 6.32
CA ARG A 123 1.41 18.49 6.92
C ARG A 123 0.90 17.50 5.88
N LEU A 124 0.50 17.97 4.70
CA LEU A 124 0.07 17.11 3.59
C LEU A 124 1.21 16.19 3.14
N LYS A 125 2.41 16.74 2.93
CA LYS A 125 3.61 15.98 2.57
C LYS A 125 3.98 14.94 3.63
N GLU A 126 3.91 15.31 4.91
CA GLU A 126 4.13 14.38 6.02
C GLU A 126 3.08 13.26 6.04
N ASN A 127 1.80 13.60 5.89
CA ASN A 127 0.71 12.63 5.82
C ASN A 127 0.87 11.66 4.63
N GLN A 128 1.27 12.16 3.47
CA GLN A 128 1.57 11.33 2.29
C GLN A 128 2.74 10.38 2.57
N GLN A 129 3.84 10.87 3.16
CA GLN A 129 4.97 10.02 3.54
C GLN A 129 4.56 8.95 4.55
N LEU A 130 3.74 9.32 5.54
CA LEU A 130 3.19 8.37 6.52
C LEU A 130 2.31 7.32 5.84
N TYR A 131 1.47 7.72 4.87
CA TYR A 131 0.67 6.80 4.07
C TYR A 131 1.55 5.82 3.29
N TYR A 132 2.58 6.29 2.58
CA TYR A 132 3.51 5.43 1.85
C TYR A 132 4.27 4.48 2.78
N LYS A 133 4.73 4.96 3.94
CA LYS A 133 5.35 4.12 4.96
C LYS A 133 4.39 3.02 5.44
N ARG A 134 3.13 3.37 5.74
CA ARG A 134 2.09 2.40 6.13
C ARG A 134 1.83 1.37 5.04
N LYS A 135 1.65 1.80 3.78
CA LYS A 135 1.44 0.91 2.63
C LYS A 135 2.61 -0.05 2.43
N ARG A 136 3.85 0.43 2.58
CA ARG A 136 5.06 -0.42 2.52
C ARG A 136 5.10 -1.45 3.65
N ILE A 137 4.78 -1.04 4.88
CA ILE A 137 4.75 -1.94 6.04
C ILE A 137 3.68 -3.01 5.85
N LEU A 138 2.48 -2.64 5.39
CA LEU A 138 1.39 -3.58 5.11
C LEU A 138 1.80 -4.61 4.04
N LYS A 139 2.37 -4.16 2.91
CA LYS A 139 2.88 -5.07 1.87
C LYS A 139 3.96 -6.02 2.41
N ALA A 140 4.85 -5.53 3.27
CA ALA A 140 5.87 -6.37 3.89
C ALA A 140 5.27 -7.40 4.85
N GLN A 141 4.24 -7.03 5.62
CA GLN A 141 3.51 -7.94 6.51
C GLN A 141 2.72 -9.00 5.71
N GLU A 142 2.06 -8.60 4.63
CA GLU A 142 1.38 -9.52 3.70
C GLU A 142 2.36 -10.55 3.14
N PHE A 143 3.55 -10.13 2.71
CA PHE A 143 4.58 -11.04 2.23
C PHE A 143 5.05 -12.01 3.32
N LYS A 144 5.33 -11.51 4.53
CA LYS A 144 5.73 -12.36 5.67
C LYS A 144 4.69 -13.44 5.97
N ILE A 145 3.41 -13.11 5.92
CA ILE A 145 2.34 -14.07 6.19
C ILE A 145 2.20 -15.09 5.06
N LYS A 146 2.23 -14.66 3.80
CA LYS A 146 2.25 -15.59 2.64
C LYS A 146 3.40 -16.58 2.76
N PHE A 147 4.59 -16.09 3.09
CA PHE A 147 5.75 -16.93 3.30
C PHE A 147 5.58 -17.90 4.48
N LEU A 148 5.10 -17.41 5.63
CA LEU A 148 4.88 -18.22 6.82
C LEU A 148 3.85 -19.34 6.60
N VAL A 149 2.70 -19.01 5.98
CA VAL A 149 1.64 -19.99 5.67
C VAL A 149 2.19 -21.10 4.75
N ASN A 150 2.93 -20.71 3.71
CA ASN A 150 3.52 -21.68 2.78
C ASN A 150 4.51 -22.62 3.49
N ILE A 151 5.39 -22.08 4.34
CA ILE A 151 6.32 -22.91 5.13
C ILE A 151 5.57 -23.83 6.08
N MET A 152 4.56 -23.31 6.81
CA MET A 152 3.78 -24.13 7.72
C MET A 152 3.10 -25.29 7.00
N SER A 153 2.51 -25.06 5.82
CA SER A 153 1.90 -26.12 5.02
C SER A 153 2.93 -27.16 4.53
N ILE A 154 4.12 -26.74 4.14
CA ILE A 154 5.21 -27.66 3.73
C ILE A 154 5.68 -28.51 4.92
N VAL A 155 5.96 -27.87 6.06
CA VAL A 155 6.41 -28.56 7.27
C VAL A 155 5.34 -29.54 7.76
N LEU A 156 4.07 -29.15 7.72
CA LEU A 156 2.96 -30.03 8.09
C LEU A 156 2.86 -31.23 7.15
N GLY A 157 3.11 -31.05 5.85
CA GLY A 157 3.17 -32.13 4.87
C GLY A 157 4.31 -33.11 5.12
N MET A 158 5.50 -32.61 5.46
CA MET A 158 6.65 -33.45 5.84
C MET A 158 6.43 -34.20 7.16
N ILE A 159 5.82 -33.56 8.16
CA ILE A 159 5.43 -34.24 9.41
C ILE A 159 4.42 -35.35 9.10
N CYS A 160 3.45 -35.08 8.22
CA CYS A 160 2.45 -36.06 7.81
C CYS A 160 3.09 -37.25 7.08
N SER A 161 4.15 -37.06 6.28
CA SER A 161 4.86 -38.17 5.63
C SER A 161 5.65 -39.04 6.61
N LEU A 162 5.97 -38.53 7.80
CA LEU A 162 6.58 -39.31 8.88
C LEU A 162 5.56 -40.11 9.71
N SER A 163 4.25 -39.84 9.55
CA SER A 163 3.19 -40.55 10.28
C SER A 163 3.24 -42.07 10.19
N PRO A 164 3.54 -42.71 9.04
CA PRO A 164 3.66 -44.16 8.94
C PRO A 164 4.74 -44.74 9.88
N TRP A 165 5.83 -44.01 10.10
CA TRP A 165 6.93 -44.45 10.94
C TRP A 165 6.58 -44.46 12.43
N PHE A 166 5.78 -43.50 12.89
CA PHE A 166 5.22 -43.54 14.24
C PHE A 166 4.30 -44.75 14.45
N SER A 167 3.55 -45.15 13.41
CA SER A 167 2.74 -46.37 13.47
C SER A 167 3.61 -47.63 13.55
N ILE A 168 4.69 -47.70 12.77
CA ILE A 168 5.66 -48.81 12.82
C ILE A 168 6.30 -48.91 14.21
N ALA A 169 6.70 -47.80 14.83
CA ALA A 169 7.26 -47.78 16.17
C ALA A 169 6.25 -48.27 17.23
N SER A 170 4.97 -47.89 17.12
CA SER A 170 3.93 -48.42 18.01
C SER A 170 3.67 -49.91 17.83
N ILE A 171 3.75 -50.42 16.59
CA ILE A 171 3.59 -51.85 16.30
C ILE A 171 4.80 -52.65 16.80
N LEU A 172 6.01 -52.09 16.72
CA LEU A 172 7.23 -52.64 17.28
C LEU A 172 7.26 -52.64 18.81
N LEU A 173 6.50 -51.75 19.45
CA LEU A 173 6.25 -51.77 20.89
C LEU A 173 5.14 -52.76 21.28
N GLU A 174 4.15 -52.96 20.40
CA GLU A 174 3.10 -53.99 20.51
C GLU A 174 3.56 -55.40 20.08
N LEU A 175 4.87 -55.68 20.08
CA LEU A 175 5.52 -56.93 19.65
C LEU A 175 5.16 -58.20 20.45
N GLY A 176 4.00 -58.24 21.09
CA GLY A 176 3.39 -59.43 21.66
C GLY A 176 2.32 -60.08 20.78
N ASN A 177 1.82 -59.44 19.71
CA ASN A 177 0.71 -60.04 18.96
C ASN A 177 0.79 -59.91 17.41
N ILE A 178 1.05 -61.07 16.82
CA ILE A 178 0.61 -61.57 15.51
C ILE A 178 1.48 -61.18 14.29
N MET A 179 2.38 -62.11 13.98
CA MET A 179 2.92 -62.42 12.66
C MET A 179 1.78 -62.58 11.63
N ASN A 180 1.41 -61.50 10.93
CA ASN A 180 0.63 -61.60 9.70
C ASN A 180 1.13 -60.55 8.69
N PRO A 181 1.82 -60.95 7.61
CA PRO A 181 2.47 -60.00 6.69
C PRO A 181 1.48 -59.09 5.95
N PHE A 182 0.21 -59.51 5.79
CA PHE A 182 -0.85 -58.69 5.21
C PHE A 182 -1.29 -57.52 6.11
N ASN A 183 -1.18 -57.64 7.44
CA ASN A 183 -1.49 -56.55 8.37
C ASN A 183 -0.42 -55.45 8.36
N ILE A 184 0.80 -55.77 7.94
CA ILE A 184 1.93 -54.84 7.92
C ILE A 184 1.79 -53.86 6.74
N GLN A 185 1.34 -54.33 5.57
CA GLN A 185 1.12 -53.48 4.39
C GLN A 185 -0.05 -52.49 4.56
N ILE A 186 -1.13 -52.92 5.25
CA ILE A 186 -2.29 -52.06 5.54
C ILE A 186 -1.94 -51.01 6.62
N LYS A 187 -1.04 -51.34 7.56
CA LYS A 187 -0.57 -50.42 8.61
C LYS A 187 0.58 -49.48 8.16
N LEU A 188 1.23 -49.75 7.02
CA LEU A 188 2.29 -48.88 6.46
C LEU A 188 1.73 -47.67 5.69
N GLN A 189 0.43 -47.64 5.40
CA GLN A 189 -0.23 -46.44 4.89
C GLN A 189 -0.59 -45.55 6.08
N PRO A 190 -0.30 -44.23 6.02
CA PRO A 190 -0.80 -43.34 7.05
C PRO A 190 -2.32 -43.47 7.05
N ALA A 191 -2.88 -43.72 8.23
CA ALA A 191 -4.32 -43.87 8.37
C ALA A 191 -4.99 -42.68 7.66
N PRO A 192 -5.92 -42.90 6.72
CA PRO A 192 -6.47 -41.83 5.87
C PRO A 192 -7.01 -40.65 6.70
N TYR A 193 -7.44 -40.93 7.92
CA TYR A 193 -7.84 -39.97 8.94
C TYR A 193 -6.74 -38.95 9.31
N VAL A 194 -5.48 -39.37 9.44
CA VAL A 194 -4.36 -38.47 9.79
C VAL A 194 -4.06 -37.50 8.65
N LEU A 195 -4.08 -37.98 7.40
CA LEU A 195 -3.91 -37.13 6.24
C LEU A 195 -5.04 -36.10 6.14
N ILE A 196 -6.29 -36.53 6.34
CA ILE A 196 -7.47 -35.65 6.31
C ILE A 196 -7.41 -34.60 7.41
N THR A 197 -7.02 -34.96 8.64
CA THR A 197 -6.93 -33.99 9.75
C THR A 197 -5.84 -32.95 9.52
N PHE A 198 -4.64 -33.36 9.10
CA PHE A 198 -3.56 -32.41 8.80
C PHE A 198 -3.90 -31.51 7.60
N LEU A 199 -4.59 -32.03 6.58
CA LEU A 199 -5.07 -31.25 5.45
C LEU A 199 -6.11 -30.19 5.90
N PHE A 200 -7.06 -30.57 6.76
CA PHE A 200 -8.02 -29.63 7.35
C PHE A 200 -7.34 -28.55 8.18
N ILE A 201 -6.36 -28.93 9.02
CA ILE A 201 -5.57 -27.98 9.83
C ILE A 201 -4.82 -27.00 8.93
N SER A 202 -4.22 -27.46 7.83
CA SER A 202 -3.53 -26.60 6.87
C SER A 202 -4.47 -25.58 6.23
N ILE A 203 -5.66 -26.00 5.78
CA ILE A 203 -6.67 -25.11 5.18
C ILE A 203 -7.17 -24.09 6.21
N PHE A 204 -7.48 -24.54 7.42
CA PHE A 204 -8.00 -23.70 8.49
C PHE A 204 -6.98 -22.65 8.94
N ASN A 205 -5.72 -23.04 9.14
CA ASN A 205 -4.63 -22.12 9.49
C ASN A 205 -4.37 -21.09 8.39
N ALA A 206 -4.34 -21.54 7.12
CA ALA A 206 -4.19 -20.62 5.98
C ALA A 206 -5.35 -19.62 5.93
N TYR A 207 -6.59 -20.07 6.13
CA TYR A 207 -7.76 -19.19 6.12
C TYR A 207 -7.71 -18.14 7.24
N ILE A 208 -7.39 -18.53 8.48
CA ILE A 208 -7.28 -17.60 9.61
C ILE A 208 -6.18 -16.56 9.33
N LEU A 209 -4.98 -17.03 8.97
CA LEU A 209 -3.82 -16.15 8.79
C LEU A 209 -4.02 -15.16 7.63
N TYR A 210 -4.63 -15.61 6.51
CA TYR A 210 -4.95 -14.71 5.41
C TYR A 210 -6.12 -13.76 5.72
N SER A 211 -7.07 -14.17 6.55
CA SER A 211 -8.15 -13.30 7.03
C SER A 211 -7.63 -12.17 7.92
N SER A 212 -6.63 -12.43 8.77
CA SER A 212 -6.06 -11.43 9.67
C SER A 212 -5.41 -10.23 8.97
N VAL A 213 -5.00 -10.36 7.71
CA VAL A 213 -4.26 -9.30 6.97
C VAL A 213 -5.00 -8.78 5.74
N LYS A 214 -6.30 -9.09 5.59
CA LYS A 214 -7.18 -8.56 4.53
C LYS A 214 -6.53 -8.64 3.13
N ILE A 215 -5.88 -9.76 2.82
CA ILE A 215 -5.24 -9.95 1.52
C ILE A 215 -6.31 -10.05 0.43
N ASP A 216 -6.13 -9.28 -0.64
CA ASP A 216 -6.93 -9.40 -1.86
C ASP A 216 -6.80 -10.81 -2.45
N ASN A 217 -7.92 -11.41 -2.86
CA ASN A 217 -7.99 -12.79 -3.35
C ASN A 217 -7.62 -13.88 -2.32
N LYS A 218 -8.03 -13.70 -1.06
CA LYS A 218 -7.88 -14.69 0.04
C LYS A 218 -8.18 -16.15 -0.36
N THR A 219 -9.19 -16.38 -1.19
CA THR A 219 -9.64 -17.71 -1.63
C THR A 219 -8.58 -18.46 -2.45
N ILE A 220 -7.84 -17.75 -3.31
CA ILE A 220 -6.79 -18.33 -4.13
C ILE A 220 -5.62 -18.76 -3.24
N PHE A 221 -5.20 -17.89 -2.31
CA PHE A 221 -4.10 -18.20 -1.41
C PHE A 221 -4.42 -19.32 -0.43
N THR A 222 -5.68 -19.45 0.01
CA THR A 222 -6.11 -20.60 0.81
C THR A 222 -6.08 -21.92 0.06
N LEU A 223 -6.19 -21.92 -1.29
CA LEU A 223 -6.09 -23.14 -2.11
C LEU A 223 -4.63 -23.54 -2.39
N ILE A 224 -3.70 -22.60 -2.37
CA ILE A 224 -2.26 -22.88 -2.55
C ILE A 224 -1.69 -23.68 -1.36
N ALA A 225 -2.12 -23.36 -0.14
CA ALA A 225 -1.67 -24.04 1.07
C ALA A 225 -1.87 -25.59 1.06
N PRO A 226 -3.06 -26.14 0.77
CA PRO A 226 -3.26 -27.58 0.68
C PRO A 226 -2.53 -28.22 -0.51
N LEU A 227 -2.35 -27.50 -1.62
CA LEU A 227 -1.52 -27.98 -2.74
C LEU A 227 -0.05 -28.16 -2.30
N LEU A 228 0.52 -27.16 -1.63
CA LEU A 228 1.87 -27.25 -1.07
C LEU A 228 2.00 -28.38 -0.05
N PHE A 229 1.01 -28.53 0.83
CA PHE A 229 0.95 -29.66 1.77
C PHE A 229 1.00 -31.01 1.05
N LEU A 230 0.17 -31.21 0.02
CA LEU A 230 0.14 -32.46 -0.74
C LEU A 230 1.47 -32.73 -1.46
N THR A 231 2.08 -31.71 -2.06
CA THR A 231 3.39 -31.86 -2.72
C THR A 231 4.50 -32.21 -1.72
N ALA A 232 4.50 -31.59 -0.55
CA ALA A 232 5.45 -31.88 0.52
C ALA A 232 5.25 -33.30 1.10
N TYR A 233 4.01 -33.73 1.26
CA TYR A 233 3.67 -35.08 1.71
C TYR A 233 4.12 -36.15 0.69
N ILE A 234 3.83 -35.96 -0.60
CA ILE A 234 4.24 -36.89 -1.66
C ILE A 234 5.76 -36.95 -1.75
N SER A 235 6.44 -35.80 -1.80
CA SER A 235 7.91 -35.74 -1.87
C SER A 235 8.57 -36.34 -0.63
N GLY A 236 8.03 -36.10 0.56
CA GLY A 236 8.51 -36.72 1.80
C GLY A 236 8.41 -38.24 1.77
N ASN A 237 7.28 -38.79 1.30
CA ASN A 237 7.11 -40.23 1.15
C ASN A 237 8.05 -40.84 0.09
N ILE A 238 8.24 -40.16 -1.05
CA ILE A 238 9.19 -40.60 -2.10
C ILE A 238 10.61 -40.65 -1.51
N LEU A 239 11.02 -39.60 -0.81
CA LEU A 239 12.35 -39.52 -0.19
C LEU A 239 12.55 -40.62 0.85
N LEU A 240 11.54 -40.87 1.71
CA LEU A 240 11.58 -41.96 2.68
C LEU A 240 11.64 -43.35 2.01
N SER A 241 10.94 -43.53 0.88
CA SER A 241 10.99 -44.79 0.12
C SER A 241 12.31 -45.02 -0.62
N ALA A 242 13.07 -43.97 -0.91
CA ALA A 242 14.38 -44.06 -1.58
C ALA A 242 15.54 -44.34 -0.60
N ILE A 243 15.33 -44.10 0.70
CA ILE A 243 16.31 -44.36 1.77
C ILE A 243 16.20 -45.81 2.30
N LEU A 244 15.06 -46.46 2.08
CA LEU A 244 14.78 -47.88 2.40
C LEU A 244 15.23 -48.80 1.26
#